data_AF-A0A6P8ZXU7-F1
#
_entry.id   AF-A0A6P8ZXU7-F1
#
_cell.length_a   1.000
_cell.length_b   1.000
_cell.length_c   1.000
_cell.angle_alpha   90.00
_cell.angle_beta   90.00
_cell.angle_gamma   90.00
#
_symmetry.space_group_name_H-M   'P 1'
#
loop_
_entity.id
_entity.type
_entity.pdbx_description
1 polymer ?
#
loop_
_entity_poly.entity_id
_entity_poly.type
_entity_poly.pdbx_seq_one_letter_code
_entity_poly.pdbx_strand_id
1 'polypeptide(L)'
;MSKMSFLVVVAVAACLVAEALSACPSRQLNSLETQIEICSRNVPVPYRGSGSWQWARYVSGKMAKEPTCNLDNAAGYLQGNLEGRGYIGKDDIDRAVNCLKTSISSGICC
;
A
#
# COMPACT_ATOMS: atom_id res chain seq x y z
N MET A 1 44.38 8.33 -46.59
CA MET A 1 43.27 8.76 -45.70
C MET A 1 43.11 7.72 -44.61
N SER A 2 43.63 8.02 -43.42
CA SER A 2 43.58 7.13 -42.25
C SER A 2 42.22 7.30 -41.57
N LYS A 3 41.46 6.22 -41.38
CA LYS A 3 40.21 6.23 -40.61
C LYS A 3 40.39 5.40 -39.36
N MET A 4 40.36 6.13 -38.25
CA MET A 4 40.45 5.69 -36.87
C MET A 4 39.48 4.56 -36.52
N SER A 5 40.03 3.61 -35.76
CA SER A 5 39.38 2.57 -34.99
C SER A 5 38.31 3.13 -34.03
N PHE A 6 37.22 2.37 -33.82
CA PHE A 6 36.52 2.38 -32.53
C PHE A 6 36.18 0.95 -32.13
N LEU A 7 36.90 0.47 -31.13
CA LEU A 7 36.63 -0.77 -30.40
C LEU A 7 35.39 -0.56 -29.54
N VAL A 8 34.37 -1.40 -29.73
CA VAL A 8 33.17 -1.44 -28.89
C VAL A 8 33.50 -2.26 -27.65
N VAL A 9 33.74 -1.59 -26.52
CA VAL A 9 33.83 -2.22 -25.20
C VAL A 9 32.40 -2.36 -24.66
N VAL A 10 31.83 -3.56 -24.78
CA VAL A 10 30.55 -3.90 -24.13
C VAL A 10 30.86 -4.20 -22.66
N ALA A 11 30.75 -3.17 -21.81
CA ALA A 11 30.74 -3.34 -20.36
C ALA A 11 29.35 -3.85 -19.94
N VAL A 12 29.22 -5.17 -19.77
CA VAL A 12 28.06 -5.77 -19.08
C VAL A 12 28.20 -5.45 -17.60
N ALA A 13 27.66 -4.31 -17.19
CA ALA A 13 27.49 -3.99 -15.78
C ALA A 13 26.43 -4.94 -15.20
N ALA A 14 26.90 -6.01 -14.57
CA ALA A 14 26.10 -6.81 -13.64
C ALA A 14 25.74 -5.91 -12.44
N CYS A 15 24.65 -5.16 -12.57
CA CYS A 15 23.99 -4.53 -11.43
C CYS A 15 23.38 -5.63 -10.56
N LEU A 16 24.20 -6.18 -9.66
CA LEU A 16 23.73 -6.73 -8.40
C LEU A 16 23.15 -5.56 -7.61
N VAL A 17 21.89 -5.22 -7.89
CA VAL A 17 21.12 -4.30 -7.07
C VAL A 17 20.93 -5.02 -5.75
N ALA A 18 21.74 -4.68 -4.76
CA ALA A 18 21.39 -4.89 -3.38
C ALA A 18 19.96 -4.37 -3.22
N GLU A 19 19.02 -5.27 -2.96
CA GLU A 19 17.64 -4.95 -2.63
C GLU A 19 17.69 -4.04 -1.41
N ALA A 20 17.76 -2.73 -1.63
CA ALA A 20 17.55 -1.76 -0.60
C ALA A 20 16.10 -1.96 -0.19
N LEU A 21 15.93 -2.70 0.91
CA LEU A 21 14.70 -2.82 1.67
C LEU A 21 14.27 -1.41 2.05
N SER A 22 13.56 -0.76 1.13
CA SER A 22 13.09 0.60 1.30
C SER A 22 11.75 0.49 2.01
N ALA A 23 11.79 0.76 3.31
CA ALA A 23 10.58 0.93 4.10
C ALA A 23 9.66 1.95 3.39
N CYS A 24 8.34 1.77 3.51
CA CYS A 24 7.40 2.65 2.84
C CYS A 24 7.68 4.14 3.14
N PRO A 25 7.78 5.01 2.12
CA PRO A 25 7.94 6.45 2.31
C PRO A 25 6.80 7.02 3.16
N SER A 26 7.12 7.90 4.13
CA SER A 26 6.10 8.48 5.03
C SER A 26 4.97 9.20 4.30
N ARG A 27 5.26 9.86 3.16
CA ARG A 27 4.21 10.50 2.33
C ARG A 27 3.22 9.49 1.77
N GLN A 28 3.72 8.33 1.34
CA GLN A 28 2.89 7.25 0.79
C GLN A 28 2.05 6.61 1.89
N LEU A 29 2.61 6.42 3.09
CA LEU A 29 1.87 5.96 4.27
C LEU A 29 0.77 6.94 4.67
N ASN A 30 1.05 8.24 4.69
CA ASN A 30 0.03 9.25 5.01
C ASN A 30 -1.10 9.27 3.97
N SER A 31 -0.77 9.16 2.69
CA SER A 31 -1.78 9.05 1.63
C SER A 31 -2.63 7.79 1.80
N LEU A 32 -2.00 6.66 2.12
CA LEU A 32 -2.70 5.40 2.39
C LEU A 32 -3.63 5.51 3.61
N GLU A 33 -3.19 6.17 4.69
CA GLU A 33 -4.05 6.42 5.86
C GLU A 33 -5.32 7.18 5.47
N THR A 34 -5.18 8.26 4.69
CA THR A 34 -6.33 9.03 4.19
C THR A 34 -7.27 8.19 3.33
N GLN A 35 -6.73 7.37 2.43
CA GLN A 35 -7.54 6.50 1.57
C GLN A 35 -8.33 5.46 2.40
N ILE A 36 -7.70 4.87 3.41
CA ILE A 36 -8.37 3.92 4.30
C ILE A 36 -9.46 4.61 5.10
N GLU A 37 -9.19 5.80 5.64
CA GLU A 37 -10.18 6.55 6.42
C GLU A 37 -11.45 6.84 5.61
N ILE A 38 -11.28 7.22 4.34
CA ILE A 38 -12.38 7.46 3.40
C ILE A 38 -13.12 6.16 3.10
N CYS A 39 -12.40 5.13 2.64
CA CYS A 39 -13.00 3.86 2.22
C CYS A 39 -13.72 3.10 3.34
N SER A 40 -13.35 3.37 4.59
CA SER A 40 -13.92 2.69 5.75
C SER A 40 -14.85 3.57 6.58
N ARG A 41 -15.13 4.80 6.17
CA ARG A 41 -15.93 5.78 6.94
C ARG A 41 -17.31 5.26 7.37
N ASN A 42 -17.92 4.41 6.55
CA ASN A 42 -19.26 3.87 6.77
C ASN A 42 -19.27 2.45 7.34
N VAL A 43 -18.10 1.87 7.64
CA VAL A 43 -18.03 0.55 8.25
C VAL A 43 -18.49 0.65 9.71
N PRO A 44 -19.45 -0.18 10.16
CA PRO A 44 -20.01 -0.09 11.50
C PRO A 44 -18.96 -0.22 12.62
N VAL A 45 -19.10 0.60 13.67
CA VAL A 45 -18.31 0.51 14.89
C VAL A 45 -19.21 0.39 16.13
N PRO A 46 -18.97 -0.58 17.03
CA PRO A 46 -19.82 -0.85 18.19
C PRO A 46 -19.67 0.18 19.31
N TYR A 47 -18.62 1.00 19.28
CA TYR A 47 -18.33 2.01 20.30
C TYR A 47 -18.12 3.39 19.67
N ARG A 48 -18.37 4.45 20.45
CA ARG A 48 -18.07 5.83 20.07
C ARG A 48 -16.56 5.99 19.86
N GLY A 49 -16.11 5.92 18.62
CA GLY A 49 -14.73 6.10 18.22
C GLY A 49 -14.60 6.08 16.70
N SER A 50 -13.57 6.72 16.15
CA SER A 50 -13.29 6.67 14.72
C SER A 50 -12.67 5.31 14.38
N GLY A 51 -13.50 4.34 13.96
CA GLY A 51 -13.04 3.04 13.48
C GLY A 51 -12.09 3.18 12.29
N SER A 52 -12.44 4.10 11.39
CA SER A 52 -11.70 4.37 10.17
C SER A 52 -10.25 4.80 10.44
N TRP A 53 -10.03 5.70 11.40
CA TRP A 53 -8.70 6.10 11.82
C TRP A 53 -7.89 4.95 12.44
N GLN A 54 -8.53 4.12 13.27
CA GLN A 54 -7.84 2.98 13.90
C GLN A 54 -7.41 1.94 12.86
N TRP A 55 -8.24 1.67 11.86
CA TRP A 55 -7.90 0.76 10.77
C TRP A 55 -6.79 1.35 9.88
N ALA A 56 -6.83 2.66 9.61
CA ALA A 56 -5.77 3.36 8.89
C ALA A 56 -4.41 3.22 9.59
N ARG A 57 -4.35 3.49 10.90
CA ARG A 57 -3.12 3.34 11.71
C ARG A 57 -2.61 1.91 11.76
N TYR A 58 -3.51 0.94 11.86
CA TYR A 58 -3.13 -0.47 11.85
C TYR A 58 -2.45 -0.85 10.53
N VAL A 59 -3.08 -0.51 9.40
CA VAL A 59 -2.58 -0.88 8.08
C VAL A 59 -1.30 -0.12 7.77
N SER A 60 -1.22 1.19 8.02
CA SER A 60 0.00 1.97 7.81
C SER A 60 1.15 1.47 8.69
N GLY A 61 0.88 1.07 9.94
CA GLY A 61 1.85 0.47 10.83
C GLY A 61 2.35 -0.91 10.37
N LYS A 62 1.52 -1.69 9.66
CA LYS A 62 1.95 -2.92 8.98
C LYS A 62 2.81 -2.59 7.75
N MET A 63 2.34 -1.68 6.91
CA MET A 63 3.04 -1.24 5.70
C MET A 63 4.40 -0.59 5.98
N ALA A 64 4.55 0.13 7.09
CA ALA A 64 5.84 0.70 7.49
C ALA A 64 6.92 -0.36 7.77
N LYS A 65 6.52 -1.60 8.03
CA LYS A 65 7.40 -2.75 8.27
C LYS A 65 7.59 -3.61 7.02
N GLU A 66 6.90 -3.29 5.92
CA GLU A 66 7.02 -4.04 4.68
C GLU A 66 8.38 -3.78 4.02
N PRO A 67 9.06 -4.84 3.54
CA PRO A 67 10.38 -4.72 2.92
C PRO A 67 10.37 -3.98 1.58
N THR A 68 9.27 -4.07 0.82
CA THR A 68 9.17 -3.63 -0.58
C THR A 68 8.10 -2.56 -0.82
N CYS A 69 7.43 -2.09 0.23
CA CYS A 69 6.31 -1.14 0.15
C CYS A 69 5.26 -1.46 -0.93
N ASN A 70 4.91 -2.74 -1.10
CA ASN A 70 3.87 -3.12 -2.04
C ASN A 70 2.48 -2.73 -1.51
N LEU A 71 1.89 -1.67 -2.06
CA LEU A 71 0.58 -1.17 -1.63
C LEU A 71 -0.56 -2.18 -1.80
N ASP A 72 -0.41 -3.18 -2.69
CA ASP A 72 -1.40 -4.24 -2.84
C ASP A 72 -1.62 -5.03 -1.52
N ASN A 73 -0.60 -5.09 -0.66
CA ASN A 73 -0.68 -5.73 0.65
C ASN A 73 -1.60 -4.96 1.61
N ALA A 74 -1.76 -3.64 1.44
CA ALA A 74 -2.56 -2.81 2.32
C ALA A 74 -4.05 -3.23 2.32
N ALA A 75 -4.57 -3.64 1.17
CA ALA A 75 -5.94 -4.15 1.06
C ALA A 75 -6.13 -5.46 1.84
N GLY A 76 -5.15 -6.37 1.80
CA GLY A 76 -5.16 -7.60 2.60
C GLY A 76 -5.08 -7.31 4.10
N TYR A 77 -4.27 -6.34 4.52
CA TYR A 77 -4.19 -5.92 5.92
C TYR A 77 -5.48 -5.28 6.42
N LEU A 78 -6.15 -4.48 5.59
CA LEU A 78 -7.45 -3.92 5.93
C LEU A 78 -8.48 -5.04 6.07
N GLN A 79 -8.56 -5.94 5.10
CA GLN A 79 -9.49 -7.07 5.11
C GLN A 79 -9.35 -7.90 6.39
N GLY A 80 -8.13 -8.36 6.70
CA GLY A 80 -7.89 -9.18 7.88
C GLY A 80 -8.19 -8.46 9.20
N ASN A 81 -7.96 -7.14 9.28
CA ASN A 81 -8.33 -6.35 10.46
C ASN A 81 -9.85 -6.28 10.64
N LEU A 82 -10.60 -6.05 9.56
CA LEU A 82 -12.05 -5.95 9.61
C LEU A 82 -12.71 -7.30 9.90
N GLU A 83 -12.25 -8.38 9.25
CA GLU A 83 -12.71 -9.76 9.50
C GLU A 83 -12.46 -10.18 10.94
N GLY A 84 -11.31 -9.81 11.50
CA GLY A 84 -10.95 -10.11 12.90
C GLY A 84 -11.82 -9.44 13.97
N ARG A 85 -12.73 -8.53 13.58
CA ARG A 85 -13.65 -7.86 14.52
C ARG A 85 -14.88 -8.67 14.88
N GLY A 86 -15.29 -9.62 14.03
CA GLY A 86 -16.42 -10.53 14.29
C GLY A 86 -17.82 -9.89 14.30
N TYR A 87 -17.94 -8.56 14.24
CA TYR A 87 -19.23 -7.84 14.18
C TYR A 87 -19.44 -7.06 12.88
N ILE A 88 -18.44 -7.04 11.99
CA ILE A 88 -18.51 -6.31 10.72
C ILE A 88 -19.06 -7.26 9.65
N GLY A 89 -20.13 -6.83 8.97
CA GLY A 89 -20.75 -7.63 7.91
C GLY A 89 -19.84 -7.75 6.69
N LYS A 90 -19.90 -8.91 6.01
CA LYS A 90 -19.08 -9.18 4.82
C LYS A 90 -19.22 -8.08 3.74
N ASP A 91 -20.42 -7.57 3.53
CA ASP A 91 -20.67 -6.51 2.53
C ASP A 91 -19.97 -5.19 2.87
N ASP A 92 -19.83 -4.87 4.17
CA ASP A 92 -19.07 -3.69 4.62
C ASP A 92 -17.57 -3.87 4.38
N ILE A 93 -17.06 -5.09 4.65
CA ILE A 93 -15.67 -5.45 4.40
C ILE A 93 -15.36 -5.36 2.91
N ASP A 94 -16.15 -6.05 2.08
CA ASP A 94 -15.95 -6.11 0.63
C ASP A 94 -16.01 -4.71 0.01
N ARG A 95 -16.96 -3.86 0.45
CA ARG A 95 -17.05 -2.46 0.01
C ARG A 95 -15.81 -1.65 0.38
N ALA A 96 -15.35 -1.71 1.63
CA ALA A 96 -14.17 -0.95 2.07
C ALA A 96 -12.89 -1.42 1.37
N VAL A 97 -12.72 -2.74 1.22
CA VAL A 97 -11.55 -3.35 0.56
C VAL A 97 -11.54 -3.03 -0.93
N ASN A 98 -12.68 -3.12 -1.63
CA ASN A 98 -12.77 -2.81 -3.05
C ASN A 98 -12.56 -1.32 -3.33
N CYS A 99 -13.06 -0.44 -2.46
CA CYS A 99 -12.75 0.98 -2.50
C CYS A 99 -11.23 1.21 -2.41
N LEU A 100 -10.55 0.59 -1.45
CA LEU A 100 -9.11 0.77 -1.27
C LEU A 100 -8.30 0.23 -2.46
N LYS A 101 -8.64 -0.97 -2.97
CA LYS A 101 -8.02 -1.53 -4.18
C LYS A 101 -8.17 -0.59 -5.38
N THR A 102 -9.37 -0.04 -5.57
CA THR A 102 -9.65 0.91 -6.65
C THR A 102 -8.82 2.17 -6.47
N SER A 103 -8.74 2.72 -5.27
CA SER A 103 -7.96 3.91 -4.95
C SER A 103 -6.46 3.72 -5.19
N ILE A 104 -5.91 2.57 -4.81
CA ILE A 104 -4.50 2.22 -5.07
C ILE A 104 -4.24 2.08 -6.57
N SER A 105 -5.12 1.39 -7.30
CA SER A 105 -4.94 1.13 -8.75
C SER A 105 -5.12 2.37 -9.63
N SER A 106 -6.02 3.27 -9.24
CA SER A 106 -6.36 4.48 -10.02
C SER A 106 -5.57 5.72 -9.58
N GLY A 107 -5.01 5.71 -8.37
CA GLY A 107 -4.44 6.90 -7.73
C GLY A 107 -5.49 7.95 -7.32
N ILE A 108 -6.79 7.63 -7.42
CA ILE A 108 -7.91 8.53 -7.15
C ILE A 108 -8.61 8.10 -5.85
N CYS A 109 -8.79 9.06 -4.93
CA CYS A 109 -9.62 8.84 -3.75
C CYS A 109 -11.10 8.72 -4.15
N CYS A 110 -11.77 7.69 -3.64
CA CYS A 110 -13.21 7.43 -3.86
C CYS A 110 -14.09 8.39 -3.05
#